data_AF-A0A7D9D1P6-F1
#
_entry.id   AF-A0A7D9D1P6-F1
#
_cell.length_a   1.000
_cell.length_b   1.000
_cell.length_c   1.000
_cell.angle_alpha   90.00
_cell.angle_beta   90.00
_cell.angle_gamma   90.00
#
_symmetry.space_group_name_H-M   'P 1'
#
loop_
_entity.id
_entity.type
_entity.pdbx_description
1 polymer ?
#
loop_
_entity_poly.entity_id
_entity_poly.type
_entity_poly.pdbx_seq_one_letter_code
_entity_poly.pdbx_strand_id
1 'polypeptide(L)'
;MSDEKMKTLTILRHAKSSWKDSSLADHDRPLSKRGERDAPIMATRIHQAGIRPSLILSSPAVRAWTTAKMIAQEISYPIEFLQRDDRLYHAGVRRIIDVLAEQDAAFNSIMIVGHNPGFTDFANFLVPNLTHNIPTCGVVSVIIDTDDWDLKTEKKTELATYDFPKKNL
;
A
#
# COMPACT_ATOMS: atom_id res chain seq x y z
N MET A 1 32.62 2.39 -6.77
CA MET A 1 31.39 3.10 -6.38
C MET A 1 30.48 2.04 -5.82
N SER A 2 30.14 2.12 -4.53
CA SER A 2 29.20 1.18 -3.92
C SER A 2 27.85 1.36 -4.60
N ASP A 3 27.38 0.32 -5.29
CA ASP A 3 25.98 0.21 -5.70
C ASP A 3 25.15 0.08 -4.42
N GLU A 4 24.81 1.22 -3.80
CA GLU A 4 23.77 1.26 -2.77
C GLU A 4 22.46 0.82 -3.42
N LYS A 5 22.08 -0.43 -3.18
CA LYS A 5 20.79 -0.95 -3.63
C LYS A 5 19.72 -0.35 -2.71
N MET A 6 18.91 0.52 -3.28
CA MET A 6 17.78 1.13 -2.59
C MET A 6 16.49 0.41 -3.00
N LYS A 7 15.61 0.14 -2.04
CA LYS A 7 14.27 -0.38 -2.28
C LYS A 7 13.20 0.66 -2.01
N THR A 8 12.13 0.65 -2.79
CA THR A 8 10.99 1.55 -2.61
C THR A 8 9.74 0.78 -2.20
N LEU A 9 9.26 1.01 -0.97
CA LEU A 9 8.03 0.43 -0.47
C LEU A 9 6.91 1.45 -0.49
N THR A 10 5.80 1.12 -1.15
CA THR A 10 4.58 1.93 -1.15
C THR A 10 3.47 1.24 -0.37
N ILE A 11 2.94 1.91 0.65
CA ILE A 11 1.82 1.48 1.48
C ILE A 11 0.58 2.24 1.01
N LEU A 12 -0.44 1.52 0.55
CA LEU A 12 -1.72 2.08 0.14
C LEU A 12 -2.85 1.54 1.01
N ARG A 13 -3.48 2.41 1.81
CA ARG A 13 -4.72 2.03 2.49
C ARG A 13 -5.86 1.97 1.48
N HIS A 14 -6.69 0.93 1.56
CA HIS A 14 -7.87 0.79 0.70
C HIS A 14 -8.76 2.06 0.70
N ALA A 15 -9.45 2.30 -0.41
CA ALA A 15 -10.40 3.41 -0.54
C ALA A 15 -11.64 3.20 0.34
N LYS A 16 -12.42 4.26 0.57
CA LYS A 16 -13.51 4.25 1.54
C LYS A 16 -14.55 3.16 1.22
N SER A 17 -14.71 2.19 2.12
CA SER A 17 -15.72 1.13 2.02
C SER A 17 -17.12 1.57 2.43
N SER A 18 -18.11 0.83 1.94
CA SER A 18 -19.52 0.95 2.26
C SER A 18 -19.90 0.16 3.52
N TRP A 19 -20.95 0.62 4.20
CA TRP A 19 -21.65 -0.09 5.29
C TRP A 19 -23.16 -0.15 5.02
N LYS A 20 -23.59 0.16 3.78
CA LYS A 20 -25.02 0.29 3.45
C LYS A 20 -25.78 -1.03 3.54
N ASP A 21 -25.09 -2.14 3.29
CA ASP A 21 -25.63 -3.47 3.44
C ASP A 21 -25.04 -4.09 4.70
N SER A 22 -25.85 -4.21 5.74
CA SER A 22 -25.45 -4.80 7.02
C SER A 22 -25.45 -6.32 7.01
N SER A 23 -25.92 -6.97 5.93
CA SER A 23 -25.89 -8.43 5.78
C SER A 23 -24.55 -8.96 5.28
N LEU A 24 -23.72 -8.10 4.69
CA LEU A 24 -22.40 -8.49 4.19
C LEU A 24 -21.40 -8.72 5.32
N ALA A 25 -20.65 -9.81 5.22
CA ALA A 25 -19.46 -10.03 6.04
C ALA A 25 -18.42 -8.91 5.78
N ASP A 26 -17.58 -8.59 6.78
CA ASP A 26 -16.64 -7.47 6.65
C ASP A 26 -15.75 -7.59 5.40
N HIS A 27 -15.27 -8.80 5.14
CA HIS A 27 -14.41 -9.12 4.01
C HIS A 27 -15.02 -8.74 2.65
N ASP A 28 -16.34 -8.89 2.52
CA ASP A 28 -17.07 -8.75 1.26
C ASP A 28 -17.60 -7.33 1.04
N ARG A 29 -17.36 -6.43 1.99
CA ARG A 29 -17.83 -5.05 1.91
C ARG A 29 -17.21 -4.34 0.70
N PRO A 30 -18.04 -3.79 -0.20
CA PRO A 30 -17.55 -3.08 -1.38
C PRO A 30 -17.05 -1.68 -1.02
N LEU A 31 -16.49 -1.01 -2.02
CA LEU A 31 -16.26 0.43 -1.95
C LEU A 31 -17.58 1.18 -1.79
N SER A 32 -17.51 2.36 -1.18
CA SER A 32 -18.60 3.33 -1.21
C SER A 32 -18.48 4.20 -2.46
N LYS A 33 -19.55 4.90 -2.85
CA LYS A 33 -19.50 5.91 -3.93
C LYS A 33 -18.36 6.92 -3.77
N ARG A 34 -18.05 7.29 -2.53
CA ARG A 34 -16.90 8.14 -2.22
C ARG A 34 -15.58 7.43 -2.52
N GLY A 35 -15.43 6.17 -2.12
CA GLY A 35 -14.23 5.37 -2.40
C GLY A 35 -14.01 5.18 -3.90
N GLU A 36 -15.07 4.89 -4.65
CA GLU A 36 -15.03 4.75 -6.11
C GLU A 36 -14.60 6.03 -6.84
N ARG A 37 -14.91 7.21 -6.27
CA ARG A 37 -14.47 8.50 -6.80
C ARG A 37 -13.06 8.89 -6.33
N ASP A 38 -12.74 8.61 -5.08
CA ASP A 38 -11.45 9.00 -4.48
C ASP A 38 -10.30 8.12 -5.03
N ALA A 39 -10.55 6.86 -5.40
CA ALA A 39 -9.53 5.93 -5.89
C ALA A 39 -8.90 6.34 -7.25
N PRO A 40 -9.66 6.68 -8.30
CA PRO A 40 -9.08 7.14 -9.57
C PRO A 40 -8.25 8.43 -9.40
N ILE A 41 -8.72 9.37 -8.58
CA ILE A 41 -7.98 10.61 -8.30
C ILE A 41 -6.60 10.28 -7.72
N MET A 42 -6.56 9.38 -6.74
CA MET A 42 -5.29 8.96 -6.15
C MET A 42 -4.45 8.13 -7.11
N ALA A 43 -5.06 7.33 -7.98
CA ALA A 43 -4.37 6.59 -9.02
C ALA A 43 -3.59 7.53 -9.95
N THR A 44 -4.23 8.60 -10.42
CA THR A 44 -3.58 9.62 -11.26
C THR A 44 -2.44 10.32 -10.51
N ARG A 45 -2.64 10.66 -9.22
CA ARG A 45 -1.58 11.28 -8.40
C ARG A 45 -0.39 10.35 -8.17
N ILE A 46 -0.65 9.07 -7.91
CA ILE A 46 0.39 8.03 -7.80
C ILE A 46 1.14 7.90 -9.12
N HIS A 47 0.43 7.91 -10.25
CA HIS A 47 1.04 7.89 -11.57
C HIS A 47 1.96 9.10 -11.80
N GLN A 48 1.49 10.31 -11.50
CA GLN A 48 2.22 11.56 -11.66
C GLN A 48 3.43 11.68 -10.72
N ALA A 49 3.34 11.10 -9.52
CA ALA A 49 4.45 11.01 -8.57
C ALA A 49 5.55 10.02 -8.99
N GLY A 50 5.43 9.37 -10.16
CA GLY A 50 6.43 8.42 -10.66
C GLY A 50 6.45 7.08 -9.93
N ILE A 51 5.45 6.78 -9.09
CA ILE A 51 5.37 5.51 -8.37
C ILE A 51 5.02 4.40 -9.38
N ARG A 52 5.97 3.50 -9.63
CA ARG A 52 5.87 2.38 -10.57
C ARG A 52 6.36 1.09 -9.88
N PRO A 53 5.53 0.45 -9.04
CA PRO A 53 5.90 -0.78 -8.37
C PRO A 53 6.15 -1.91 -9.37
N SER A 54 7.20 -2.69 -9.14
CA SER A 54 7.46 -3.93 -9.88
C SER A 54 6.57 -5.08 -9.40
N LEU A 55 6.03 -4.99 -8.18
CA LEU A 55 5.11 -5.95 -7.60
C LEU A 55 4.03 -5.21 -6.80
N ILE A 56 2.77 -5.62 -6.97
CA ILE A 56 1.65 -5.16 -6.15
C ILE A 56 1.05 -6.35 -5.41
N LEU A 57 1.04 -6.27 -4.08
CA LEU A 57 0.40 -7.23 -3.19
C LEU A 57 -0.83 -6.57 -2.56
N SER A 58 -1.94 -7.28 -2.50
CA SER A 58 -3.18 -6.74 -1.93
C SER A 58 -3.84 -7.74 -0.99
N SER A 59 -4.44 -7.22 0.09
CA SER A 59 -5.39 -7.99 0.87
C SER A 59 -6.56 -8.47 -0.01
N PRO A 60 -7.04 -9.71 0.18
CA PRO A 60 -8.13 -10.29 -0.63
C PRO A 60 -9.49 -9.59 -0.42
N ALA A 61 -9.67 -8.83 0.66
CA ALA A 61 -10.92 -8.16 0.97
C ALA A 61 -11.40 -7.28 -0.19
N VAL A 62 -12.69 -7.34 -0.51
CA VAL A 62 -13.26 -6.76 -1.75
C VAL A 62 -12.88 -5.30 -1.93
N ARG A 63 -12.93 -4.49 -0.86
CA ARG A 63 -12.51 -3.08 -0.85
C ARG A 63 -11.02 -2.88 -1.19
N ALA A 64 -10.12 -3.70 -0.65
CA ALA A 64 -8.69 -3.59 -0.87
C ALA A 64 -8.32 -4.07 -2.28
N TRP A 65 -8.86 -5.22 -2.67
CA TRP A 65 -8.68 -5.77 -4.01
C TRP A 65 -9.20 -4.84 -5.11
N THR A 66 -10.39 -4.27 -4.92
CA THR A 66 -10.97 -3.31 -5.88
C THR A 66 -10.13 -2.04 -5.97
N THR A 67 -9.66 -1.51 -4.83
CA THR A 67 -8.75 -0.36 -4.82
C THR A 67 -7.48 -0.68 -5.61
N ALA A 68 -6.83 -1.82 -5.33
CA ALA A 68 -5.60 -2.22 -5.99
C ALA A 68 -5.76 -2.35 -7.51
N LYS A 69 -6.86 -2.94 -7.99
CA LYS A 69 -7.17 -3.03 -9.43
C LYS A 69 -7.31 -1.64 -10.08
N MET A 70 -8.01 -0.72 -9.42
CA MET A 70 -8.19 0.64 -9.94
C MET A 70 -6.86 1.39 -10.03
N ILE A 71 -6.00 1.25 -9.02
CA ILE A 71 -4.64 1.82 -9.08
C ILE A 71 -3.83 1.18 -10.20
N ALA A 72 -3.76 -0.15 -10.24
CA ALA A 72 -2.97 -0.91 -11.21
C ALA A 72 -3.32 -0.52 -12.65
N GLN A 73 -4.62 -0.41 -12.96
CA GLN A 73 -5.09 0.00 -14.28
C GLN A 73 -4.58 1.38 -14.69
N GLU A 74 -4.69 2.38 -13.81
CA GLU A 74 -4.24 3.75 -14.10
C GLU A 74 -2.72 3.84 -14.27
N ILE A 75 -1.96 3.12 -13.43
CA ILE A 75 -0.49 3.12 -13.52
C ILE A 75 0.04 2.19 -14.61
N SER A 76 -0.84 1.60 -15.43
CA SER A 76 -0.50 0.64 -16.49
C SER A 76 0.27 -0.59 -15.97
N TYR A 77 0.00 -1.00 -14.73
CA TYR A 77 0.48 -2.25 -14.18
C TYR A 77 -0.40 -3.41 -14.68
N PRO A 78 0.17 -4.50 -15.22
CA PRO A 78 -0.62 -5.61 -15.75
C PRO A 78 -1.42 -6.30 -14.63
N ILE A 79 -2.75 -6.33 -14.77
CA ILE A 79 -3.67 -6.80 -13.72
C ILE A 79 -3.45 -8.29 -13.41
N GLU A 80 -3.00 -9.07 -14.38
CA GLU A 80 -2.66 -10.48 -14.24
C GLU A 80 -1.49 -10.75 -13.27
N PHE A 81 -0.63 -9.76 -13.03
CA PHE A 81 0.47 -9.86 -12.07
C PHE A 81 0.10 -9.31 -10.69
N LEU A 82 -1.09 -8.72 -10.53
CA LEU A 82 -1.56 -8.28 -9.23
C LEU A 82 -1.82 -9.50 -8.34
N GLN A 83 -1.20 -9.54 -7.15
CA GLN A 83 -1.28 -10.72 -6.30
C GLN A 83 -2.09 -10.46 -5.04
N ARG A 84 -2.77 -11.50 -4.57
CA ARG A 84 -3.43 -11.50 -3.27
C ARG A 84 -2.52 -12.15 -2.24
N ASP A 85 -2.45 -11.55 -1.07
CA ASP A 85 -1.89 -12.20 0.10
C ASP A 85 -2.89 -12.07 1.26
N ASP A 86 -3.45 -13.21 1.68
CA ASP A 86 -4.44 -13.29 2.75
C ASP A 86 -3.91 -12.71 4.06
N ARG A 87 -2.59 -12.78 4.26
CA ARG A 87 -1.92 -12.27 5.46
C ARG A 87 -1.95 -10.76 5.56
N LEU A 88 -2.25 -10.03 4.46
CA LEU A 88 -2.43 -8.58 4.46
C LEU A 88 -3.81 -8.13 4.98
N TYR A 89 -4.76 -9.04 5.18
CA TYR A 89 -6.04 -8.71 5.80
C TYR A 89 -5.88 -8.47 7.30
N HIS A 90 -6.13 -7.23 7.75
CA HIS A 90 -5.94 -6.79 9.15
C HIS A 90 -4.54 -7.12 9.72
N ALA A 91 -3.52 -7.09 8.87
CA ALA A 91 -2.14 -7.38 9.24
C ALA A 91 -1.58 -6.30 10.18
N GLY A 92 -0.91 -6.72 11.26
CA GLY A 92 -0.03 -5.85 12.04
C GLY A 92 1.40 -5.80 11.48
N VAL A 93 2.23 -4.90 12.02
CA VAL A 93 3.63 -4.65 11.61
C VAL A 93 4.42 -5.93 11.34
N ARG A 94 4.48 -6.84 12.32
CA ARG A 94 5.26 -8.08 12.21
C ARG A 94 4.80 -8.94 11.03
N ARG A 95 3.49 -9.07 10.82
CA ARG A 95 2.98 -9.88 9.71
C ARG A 95 3.28 -9.25 8.35
N ILE A 96 3.26 -7.92 8.27
CA ILE A 96 3.64 -7.21 7.04
C ILE A 96 5.12 -7.43 6.73
N ILE A 97 6.00 -7.39 7.74
CA ILE A 97 7.42 -7.72 7.59
C ILE A 97 7.60 -9.16 7.10
N ASP A 98 6.88 -10.13 7.68
CA ASP A 98 6.95 -11.53 7.23
C ASP A 98 6.55 -11.68 5.75
N VAL A 99 5.48 -11.00 5.32
CA VAL A 99 5.06 -10.99 3.90
C VAL A 99 6.17 -10.43 3.00
N LEU A 100 6.77 -9.30 3.39
CA LEU A 100 7.81 -8.63 2.60
C LEU A 100 9.10 -9.46 2.54
N ALA A 101 9.53 -10.05 3.65
CA ALA A 101 10.77 -10.83 3.73
C ALA A 101 10.78 -12.08 2.82
N GLU A 102 9.60 -12.56 2.41
CA GLU A 102 9.45 -13.67 1.47
C GLU A 102 9.49 -13.26 -0.01
N GLN A 103 9.52 -11.95 -0.31
CA GLN A 103 9.53 -11.46 -1.69
C GLN A 103 10.94 -11.47 -2.28
N ASP A 104 11.01 -11.73 -3.59
CA ASP A 104 12.27 -11.76 -4.32
C ASP A 104 13.01 -10.41 -4.23
N ALA A 105 14.30 -10.46 -3.89
CA ALA A 105 15.18 -9.30 -3.83
C ALA A 105 15.32 -8.59 -5.20
N ALA A 106 15.00 -9.26 -6.32
CA ALA A 106 14.95 -8.67 -7.65
C ALA A 106 13.88 -7.58 -7.79
N PHE A 107 12.83 -7.59 -6.97
CA PHE A 107 11.88 -6.48 -6.91
C PHE A 107 12.53 -5.28 -6.21
N ASN A 108 12.71 -4.18 -6.94
CA ASN A 108 13.22 -2.92 -6.39
C ASN A 108 12.10 -2.02 -5.85
N SER A 109 10.86 -2.26 -6.26
CA SER A 109 9.70 -1.55 -5.72
C SER A 109 8.50 -2.46 -5.51
N ILE A 110 7.94 -2.42 -4.31
CA ILE A 110 6.73 -3.15 -3.91
C ILE A 110 5.68 -2.15 -3.47
N MET A 111 4.44 -2.35 -3.92
CA MET A 111 3.26 -1.70 -3.35
C MET A 111 2.42 -2.73 -2.59
N ILE A 112 2.07 -2.42 -1.34
CA ILE A 112 1.12 -3.20 -0.54
C ILE A 112 -0.20 -2.45 -0.39
N VAL A 113 -1.32 -3.15 -0.54
CA VAL A 113 -2.68 -2.58 -0.43
C VAL A 113 -3.47 -3.27 0.67
N GLY A 114 -3.97 -2.51 1.64
CA GLY A 114 -4.53 -3.10 2.86
C GLY A 114 -5.17 -2.10 3.82
N HIS A 115 -5.01 -2.34 5.12
CA HIS A 115 -5.93 -1.84 6.15
C HIS A 115 -5.21 -1.15 7.32
N ASN A 116 -5.91 -0.21 7.94
CA ASN A 116 -5.55 0.31 9.27
C ASN A 116 -6.12 -0.59 10.38
N PRO A 117 -5.55 -0.57 11.60
CA PRO A 117 -4.46 0.31 12.04
C PRO A 117 -3.07 -0.12 11.53
N GLY A 118 -2.88 -1.39 11.19
CA GLY A 118 -1.55 -1.94 10.93
C GLY A 118 -0.74 -1.25 9.83
N PHE A 119 -1.37 -0.70 8.79
CA PHE A 119 -0.66 0.10 7.78
C PHE A 119 -0.14 1.44 8.32
N THR A 120 -0.88 2.07 9.24
CA THR A 120 -0.39 3.29 9.92
C THR A 120 0.76 2.94 10.86
N ASP A 121 0.61 1.88 11.64
CA ASP A 121 1.66 1.42 12.56
C ASP A 121 2.93 1.03 11.81
N PHE A 122 2.78 0.35 10.67
CA PHE A 122 3.90 -0.04 9.83
C PHE A 122 4.57 1.14 9.13
N ALA A 123 3.81 2.13 8.67
CA ALA A 123 4.39 3.36 8.14
C ALA A 123 5.18 4.13 9.23
N ASN A 124 4.70 4.13 10.47
CA ASN A 124 5.41 4.73 11.61
C ASN A 124 6.62 3.91 12.08
N PHE A 125 6.60 2.59 11.88
CA PHE A 125 7.76 1.73 12.09
C PHE A 125 8.89 2.08 11.12
N LEU A 126 8.56 2.33 9.86
CA LEU A 126 9.54 2.74 8.84
C LEU A 126 9.98 4.19 9.05
N VAL A 127 9.03 5.11 9.24
CA VAL A 127 9.30 6.54 9.42
C VAL A 127 8.73 6.97 10.77
N PRO A 128 9.55 7.07 11.83
CA PRO A 128 9.07 7.38 13.17
C PRO A 128 8.21 8.65 13.22
N ASN A 129 7.07 8.58 13.91
CA ASN A 129 6.13 9.68 14.12
C ASN A 129 5.54 10.30 12.84
N LEU A 130 5.49 9.57 11.73
CA LEU A 130 4.95 10.06 10.46
C LEU A 130 3.50 10.54 10.55
N THR A 131 2.60 9.73 11.11
CA THR A 131 1.17 10.08 11.17
C THR A 131 0.38 9.26 12.18
N HIS A 132 -0.70 9.84 12.73
CA HIS A 132 -1.62 9.11 13.61
C HIS A 132 -2.65 8.26 12.85
N ASN A 133 -2.90 8.54 11.56
CA ASN A 133 -3.81 7.77 10.74
C ASN A 133 -3.59 8.08 9.25
N ILE A 134 -3.22 7.06 8.48
CA ILE A 134 -3.30 7.12 7.01
C ILE A 134 -4.78 7.14 6.61
N PRO A 135 -5.31 8.19 5.96
CA PRO A 135 -6.72 8.23 5.54
C PRO A 135 -7.05 7.14 4.51
N THR A 136 -8.33 6.82 4.31
CA THR A 136 -8.73 5.89 3.24
C THR A 136 -8.25 6.40 1.89
N CYS A 137 -7.72 5.49 1.06
CA CYS A 137 -7.02 5.80 -0.19
C CYS A 137 -5.74 6.63 -0.01
N GLY A 138 -5.20 6.73 1.21
CA GLY A 138 -3.92 7.38 1.46
C GLY A 138 -2.75 6.48 1.08
N VAL A 139 -1.70 7.09 0.53
CA VAL A 139 -0.49 6.45 0.05
C VAL A 139 0.72 7.01 0.81
N VAL A 140 1.61 6.12 1.26
CA VAL A 140 2.92 6.46 1.84
C VAL A 140 3.96 5.68 1.05
N SER A 141 4.96 6.36 0.49
CA SER A 141 6.09 5.73 -0.19
C SER A 141 7.38 6.05 0.55
N VAL A 142 8.18 5.02 0.82
CA VAL A 142 9.41 5.09 1.60
C VAL A 142 10.54 4.45 0.81
N ILE A 143 11.67 5.14 0.72
CA ILE A 143 12.92 4.60 0.21
C ILE A 143 13.67 3.98 1.38
N ILE A 144 14.18 2.76 1.20
CA ILE A 144 14.83 1.97 2.23
C ILE A 144 16.23 1.59 1.74
N ASP A 145 17.24 1.85 2.57
CA ASP A 145 18.64 1.51 2.34
C ASP A 145 18.87 0.02 2.65
N THR A 146 18.59 -0.83 1.66
CA THR A 146 18.65 -2.31 1.78
C THR A 146 18.58 -2.97 0.41
N ASP A 147 19.27 -4.10 0.24
CA ASP A 147 19.24 -4.89 -1.00
C ASP A 147 18.27 -6.08 -0.97
N ASP A 148 17.70 -6.40 0.19
CA ASP A 148 16.63 -7.39 0.39
C ASP A 148 15.36 -6.78 1.03
N TRP A 149 14.29 -7.56 1.09
CA TRP A 149 13.03 -7.17 1.72
C TRP A 149 12.91 -7.62 3.19
N ASP A 150 13.99 -8.09 3.81
CA ASP A 150 13.98 -8.44 5.24
C ASP A 150 14.15 -7.18 6.09
N LEU A 151 13.01 -6.68 6.57
CA LEU A 151 12.92 -5.47 7.40
C LEU A 151 12.87 -5.79 8.91
N LYS A 152 13.33 -6.98 9.34
CA LYS A 152 13.37 -7.34 10.78
C LYS A 152 14.41 -6.54 11.56
N THR A 153 15.46 -6.07 10.90
CA THR A 153 16.46 -5.18 11.49
C THR A 153 16.15 -3.74 11.11
N GLU A 154 16.61 -2.80 11.94
CA GLU A 154 16.53 -1.38 11.61
C GLU A 154 17.28 -1.11 10.29
N LYS A 155 16.64 -0.33 9.41
CA LYS A 155 17.20 0.12 8.14
C LYS A 155 17.07 1.64 8.09
N LYS A 156 17.99 2.30 7.39
CA LYS A 156 17.84 3.72 7.11
C LYS A 156 16.72 3.90 6.08
N THR A 157 15.82 4.83 6.36
CA THR A 157 14.64 5.09 5.52
C THR A 157 14.46 6.58 5.24
N GLU A 158 13.92 6.91 4.08
CA GLU A 158 13.54 8.26 3.69
C GLU A 158 12.09 8.28 3.20
N LEU A 159 11.29 9.22 3.69
CA LEU A 159 9.93 9.42 3.19
C LEU A 159 9.99 10.07 1.80
N ALA A 160 9.59 9.34 0.77
CA ALA A 160 9.51 9.86 -0.60
C ALA A 160 8.16 10.52 -0.89
N THR A 161 7.05 9.96 -0.40
CA THR A 161 5.71 10.51 -0.66
C THR A 161 4.77 10.20 0.49
N TYR A 162 3.92 11.17 0.84
CA TYR A 162 2.71 10.92 1.61
C TYR A 162 1.59 11.71 0.97
N ASP A 163 0.53 11.07 0.48
CA ASP A 163 -0.61 11.76 -0.13
C ASP A 163 -1.94 11.04 0.17
N PHE A 164 -3.06 11.76 0.06
CA PHE A 164 -4.40 11.23 0.26
C PHE A 164 -5.44 12.16 -0.39
N PRO A 165 -6.68 11.71 -0.65
CA PRO A 165 -7.65 12.44 -1.48
C PRO A 165 -7.95 13.88 -1.06
N LYS A 166 -7.90 14.15 0.25
CA LYS A 166 -8.16 15.48 0.83
C LYS A 166 -6.91 16.32 1.08
N LYS A 167 -5.73 15.80 0.76
CA LYS A 167 -4.49 16.56 0.92
C LYS A 167 -4.47 17.64 -0.17
N ASN A 168 -4.25 18.88 0.27
CA ASN A 168 -4.25 20.09 -0.58
C ASN A 168 -5.61 20.39 -1.25
N LEU A 169 -6.73 20.02 -0.61
CA LEU A 169 -8.05 20.62 -0.84
C LEU A 169 -8.24 21.84 0.05
#